data_AF-M6K9R0-F1
#
_entry.id   AF-M6K9R0-F1
#
_cell.length_a   1.000
_cell.length_b   1.000
_cell.length_c   1.000
_cell.angle_alpha   90.00
_cell.angle_beta   90.00
_cell.angle_gamma   90.00
#
_symmetry.space_group_name_H-M   'P 1'
#
loop_
_entity.id
_entity.type
_entity.pdbx_description
1 polymer ?
#
loop_
_entity_poly.entity_id
_entity_poly.type
_entity_poly.pdbx_seq_one_letter_code
_entity_poly.pdbx_strand_id
1 'polypeptide(L)'
;MANQKTALKGNEILKNIEALKKKKFFHLELKGLTKPTRDILSELVNGILSEIGANPLAGFHLFSGLMEALLNAIKANIRHIIFRDELLKKLEQGESSRQDAETLLEIIMETSLLRDAMHRYIVPEKVKNKYKVFYF
;
A
#
# COMPACT_ATOMS: atom_id res chain seq x y z
N MET A 1 -23.33 0.82 -19.87
CA MET A 1 -22.99 -0.56 -19.47
C MET A 1 -22.01 -0.47 -18.30
N ALA A 2 -22.40 -0.95 -17.12
CA ALA A 2 -21.65 -0.77 -15.90
C ALA A 2 -20.37 -1.62 -15.91
N ASN A 3 -19.21 -0.97 -15.73
CA ASN A 3 -17.93 -1.62 -15.44
C ASN A 3 -18.07 -2.40 -14.13
N GLN A 4 -18.44 -3.69 -14.21
CA GLN A 4 -18.34 -4.59 -13.08
C GLN A 4 -16.85 -4.76 -12.74
N LYS A 5 -16.39 -4.00 -11.75
CA LYS A 5 -15.13 -4.23 -11.04
C LYS A 5 -15.23 -5.58 -10.33
N THR A 6 -14.94 -6.66 -11.04
CA THR A 6 -14.81 -7.98 -10.43
C THR A 6 -13.46 -8.04 -9.73
N ALA A 7 -13.45 -7.72 -8.43
CA ALA A 7 -12.31 -7.96 -7.57
C ALA A 7 -12.11 -9.47 -7.42
N LEU A 8 -11.12 -10.02 -8.12
CA LEU A 8 -10.81 -11.45 -8.09
C LEU A 8 -10.02 -11.79 -6.82
N LYS A 9 -10.43 -12.83 -6.08
CA LYS A 9 -9.66 -13.35 -4.93
C LYS A 9 -8.43 -14.13 -5.41
N GLY A 10 -7.40 -14.27 -4.58
CA GLY A 10 -6.11 -14.89 -4.96
C GLY A 10 -6.21 -16.21 -5.76
N ASN A 11 -7.07 -17.14 -5.31
CA ASN A 11 -7.28 -18.42 -6.01
C ASN A 11 -8.05 -18.27 -7.34
N GLU A 12 -8.90 -17.25 -7.47
CA GLU A 12 -9.63 -16.95 -8.70
C GLU A 12 -8.73 -16.24 -9.72
N ILE A 13 -7.76 -15.44 -9.27
CA ILE A 13 -6.74 -14.83 -10.13
C ILE A 13 -5.92 -15.93 -10.80
N LEU A 14 -5.42 -16.89 -10.03
CA LEU A 14 -4.62 -18.01 -10.56
C LEU A 14 -5.39 -18.84 -11.59
N LYS A 15 -6.67 -19.13 -11.32
CA LYS A 15 -7.54 -19.89 -12.26
C LYS A 15 -7.82 -19.16 -13.57
N ASN A 16 -7.71 -17.83 -13.58
CA ASN A 16 -8.05 -17.00 -14.74
C ASN A 16 -6.84 -16.28 -15.35
N ILE A 17 -5.62 -16.68 -15.00
CA ILE A 17 -4.41 -15.93 -15.31
C ILE A 17 -4.20 -15.76 -16.82
N GLU A 18 -4.47 -16.80 -17.62
CA GLU A 18 -4.39 -16.77 -19.08
C GLU A 18 -5.42 -15.82 -19.72
N ALA A 19 -6.61 -15.68 -19.13
CA ALA A 19 -7.62 -14.74 -19.60
C ALA A 19 -7.29 -13.29 -19.19
N LEU A 20 -6.60 -13.11 -18.06
CA LEU A 20 -6.16 -11.80 -17.59
C LEU A 20 -4.98 -11.26 -18.41
N LYS A 21 -4.03 -12.11 -18.82
CA LYS A 21 -2.91 -11.75 -19.71
C LYS A 21 -3.41 -11.06 -21.00
N LYS A 22 -4.50 -11.57 -21.59
CA LYS A 22 -5.15 -11.02 -22.79
C LYS A 22 -5.87 -9.68 -22.61
N LYS A 23 -6.09 -9.22 -21.37
CA LYS A 23 -6.75 -7.93 -21.11
C LYS A 23 -5.72 -6.80 -21.03
N LYS A 24 -5.95 -5.73 -21.80
CA LYS A 24 -5.13 -4.50 -21.75
C LYS A 24 -5.18 -3.77 -20.40
N PHE A 25 -6.17 -4.06 -19.57
CA PHE A 25 -6.34 -3.47 -18.24
C PHE A 25 -6.97 -4.48 -17.28
N PHE A 26 -6.40 -4.61 -16.08
CA PHE A 26 -6.93 -5.46 -15.02
C PHE A 26 -6.78 -4.73 -13.67
N HIS A 27 -7.78 -4.91 -12.80
CA HIS A 27 -7.79 -4.39 -11.45
C HIS A 27 -7.66 -5.55 -10.48
N LEU A 28 -6.68 -5.48 -9.58
CA LEU A 28 -6.42 -6.50 -8.57
C LEU A 28 -6.59 -5.87 -7.17
N GLU A 29 -7.37 -6.54 -6.32
CA GLU A 29 -7.43 -6.20 -4.90
C GLU A 29 -6.47 -7.10 -4.12
N LEU A 30 -5.28 -6.56 -3.87
CA LEU A 30 -4.23 -7.28 -3.14
C LEU A 30 -4.32 -6.95 -1.65
N LYS A 31 -4.66 -7.97 -0.83
CA LYS A 31 -4.76 -7.81 0.64
C LYS A 31 -3.41 -7.76 1.36
N GLY A 32 -2.31 -7.97 0.65
CA GLY A 32 -0.95 -7.87 1.19
C GLY A 32 0.12 -8.38 0.23
N LEU A 33 1.36 -7.91 0.40
CA LEU A 33 2.54 -8.31 -0.37
C LEU A 33 3.18 -9.58 0.19
N THR A 34 2.46 -10.70 0.13
CA THR A 34 2.97 -12.03 0.52
C THR A 34 3.73 -12.68 -0.64
N LYS A 35 4.40 -13.83 -0.41
CA LYS A 35 5.03 -14.60 -1.49
C LYS A 35 4.03 -14.93 -2.62
N PRO A 36 2.84 -15.52 -2.35
CA PRO A 36 1.83 -15.76 -3.39
C PRO A 36 1.44 -14.52 -4.20
N THR A 37 1.26 -13.36 -3.54
CA THR A 37 0.92 -12.12 -4.23
C THR A 37 2.04 -11.65 -5.17
N ARG A 38 3.30 -11.79 -4.74
CA ARG A 38 4.47 -11.46 -5.57
C ARG A 38 4.58 -12.38 -6.78
N ASP A 39 4.30 -13.67 -6.59
CA ASP A 39 4.34 -14.65 -7.67
C ASP A 39 3.25 -14.34 -8.71
N ILE A 40 2.02 -14.01 -8.28
CA ILE A 40 0.92 -13.56 -9.15
C ILE A 40 1.31 -12.30 -9.94
N LEU A 41 1.85 -11.29 -9.26
CA LEU A 41 2.27 -10.04 -9.91
C LEU A 41 3.39 -10.29 -10.93
N SER A 42 4.36 -11.13 -10.59
CA SER A 42 5.47 -11.51 -11.46
C SER A 42 4.96 -12.20 -12.72
N GLU A 43 4.05 -13.16 -12.57
CA GLU A 43 3.50 -13.90 -13.70
C GLU A 43 2.66 -13.00 -14.63
N LEU A 44 1.86 -12.09 -14.07
CA LEU A 44 1.07 -11.14 -14.85
C LEU A 44 1.96 -10.14 -15.61
N VAL A 45 2.92 -9.53 -14.93
CA VAL A 45 3.85 -8.57 -15.55
C VAL A 45 4.66 -9.26 -16.65
N ASN A 46 5.24 -10.43 -16.36
CA ASN A 46 6.01 -11.18 -17.35
C ASN A 46 5.14 -11.68 -18.52
N GLY A 47 3.89 -12.07 -18.28
CA GLY A 47 2.95 -12.46 -19.33
C GLY A 47 2.64 -11.33 -20.29
N ILE A 48 2.37 -10.12 -19.79
CA ILE A 48 2.11 -8.94 -20.62
C ILE A 48 3.34 -8.53 -21.41
N LEU A 49 4.51 -8.58 -20.76
CA LEU A 49 5.75 -8.16 -21.37
C LEU A 49 6.24 -9.14 -22.44
N SER A 50 5.97 -10.44 -22.29
CA SER A 50 6.27 -11.41 -23.34
C SER A 50 5.36 -11.25 -24.56
N GLU A 51 4.08 -10.94 -24.36
CA GLU A 51 3.12 -10.69 -25.46
C GLU A 51 3.54 -9.52 -26.35
N ILE A 52 4.16 -8.47 -25.78
CA ILE A 52 4.65 -7.31 -26.54
C ILE A 52 6.09 -7.47 -27.05
N GLY A 53 6.71 -8.64 -26.84
CA GLY A 53 8.10 -8.91 -27.24
C GLY A 53 9.13 -8.07 -26.48
N ALA A 54 8.83 -7.63 -25.25
CA ALA A 54 9.76 -6.86 -24.46
C ALA A 54 10.99 -7.69 -24.06
N ASN A 55 12.15 -7.05 -24.01
CA ASN A 55 13.38 -7.67 -23.53
C ASN A 55 13.17 -8.18 -22.08
N PRO A 56 13.54 -9.43 -21.76
CA PRO A 56 13.47 -9.97 -20.39
C PRO A 56 14.10 -9.07 -19.32
N LEU A 57 15.18 -8.35 -19.66
CA LEU A 57 15.82 -7.40 -18.75
C LEU A 57 14.92 -6.19 -18.44
N ALA A 58 14.20 -5.67 -19.45
CA ALA A 58 13.24 -4.60 -19.25
C ALA A 58 12.08 -5.05 -18.35
N GLY A 59 11.65 -6.31 -18.48
CA GLY A 59 10.61 -6.87 -17.60
C GLY A 59 11.04 -7.07 -16.17
N PHE A 60 12.29 -7.49 -15.95
CA PHE A 60 12.86 -7.51 -14.61
C PHE A 60 12.86 -6.12 -13.97
N HIS A 61 13.32 -5.08 -14.68
CA HIS A 61 13.35 -3.72 -14.15
C HIS A 61 11.96 -3.16 -13.85
N LEU A 62 10.99 -3.38 -14.76
CA LEU A 62 9.60 -2.96 -14.54
C LEU A 62 8.98 -3.65 -13.33
N PHE A 63 9.16 -4.97 -13.20
CA PHE A 63 8.67 -5.71 -12.05
C PHE A 63 9.32 -5.25 -10.74
N SER A 64 10.64 -5.03 -10.73
CA SER A 64 11.35 -4.51 -9.56
C SER A 64 10.84 -3.13 -9.14
N GLY A 65 10.68 -2.20 -10.09
CA GLY A 65 10.16 -0.86 -9.82
C GLY A 65 8.72 -0.88 -9.28
N LEU A 66 7.85 -1.72 -9.86
CA LEU A 66 6.50 -1.95 -9.34
C LEU A 66 6.53 -2.47 -7.90
N MET A 67 7.36 -3.47 -7.64
CA MET A 67 7.51 -4.05 -6.31
C MET A 67 8.00 -3.04 -5.28
N GLU A 68 8.95 -2.19 -5.65
CA GLU A 68 9.45 -1.12 -4.79
C GLU A 68 8.38 -0.06 -4.49
N ALA A 69 7.64 0.39 -5.51
CA ALA A 69 6.54 1.32 -5.33
C ALA A 69 5.46 0.78 -4.40
N LEU A 70 5.06 -0.49 -4.58
CA LEU A 70 4.09 -1.16 -3.72
C LEU A 70 4.62 -1.32 -2.28
N LEU A 71 5.88 -1.70 -2.11
CA LEU A 71 6.51 -1.81 -0.79
C LEU A 71 6.55 -0.46 -0.08
N ASN A 72 6.92 0.62 -0.78
CA ASN A 72 6.97 1.95 -0.22
C ASN A 72 5.57 2.46 0.18
N ALA A 73 4.55 2.18 -0.63
CA ALA A 73 3.16 2.49 -0.27
C ALA A 73 2.70 1.75 1.00
N ILE A 74 2.99 0.44 1.11
CA ILE A 74 2.67 -0.33 2.32
C ILE A 74 3.42 0.21 3.54
N LYS A 75 4.71 0.51 3.42
CA LYS A 75 5.50 1.09 4.52
C LYS A 75 4.92 2.43 4.98
N ALA A 76 4.52 3.29 4.05
CA ALA A 76 3.88 4.57 4.35
C ALA A 76 2.54 4.37 5.09
N ASN A 77 1.70 3.45 4.63
CA ASN A 77 0.42 3.14 5.27
C ASN A 77 0.60 2.58 6.69
N ILE A 78 1.54 1.65 6.90
CA ILE A 78 1.85 1.10 8.23
C ILE A 78 2.28 2.23 9.17
N ARG A 79 3.17 3.11 8.71
CA ARG A 79 3.63 4.25 9.51
C ARG A 79 2.46 5.18 9.87
N HIS A 80 1.57 5.44 8.92
CA HIS A 80 0.39 6.28 9.15
C HIS A 80 -0.56 5.68 10.20
N ILE A 81 -0.83 4.38 10.13
CA ILE A 81 -1.68 3.68 11.11
C ILE A 81 -1.04 3.73 12.49
N ILE A 82 0.25 3.40 12.60
CA ILE A 82 0.99 3.47 13.88
C ILE A 82 0.95 4.89 14.44
N PHE A 83 1.17 5.91 13.60
CA PHE A 83 1.11 7.30 14.02
C PHE A 83 -0.27 7.67 14.58
N ARG A 84 -1.36 7.29 13.90
CA ARG A 84 -2.73 7.54 14.38
C ARG A 84 -3.01 6.84 15.70
N ASP A 85 -2.60 5.58 15.85
CA ASP A 85 -2.80 4.79 17.07
C ASP A 85 -2.05 5.38 18.27
N GLU A 86 -0.77 5.74 18.09
CA GLU A 86 0.04 6.39 19.13
C GLU A 86 -0.51 7.78 19.52
N LEU A 87 -0.97 8.55 18.54
CA LEU A 87 -1.59 9.85 18.79
C LEU A 87 -2.92 9.70 19.54
N LEU A 88 -3.77 8.76 19.13
CA LEU A 88 -5.04 8.49 19.81
C LEU A 88 -4.82 8.11 21.27
N LYS A 89 -3.90 7.19 21.56
CA LYS A 89 -3.56 6.80 22.93
C LYS A 89 -3.12 7.98 23.81
N LYS A 90 -2.41 8.95 23.23
CA LYS A 90 -1.99 10.16 23.95
C LYS A 90 -3.16 11.12 24.17
N LEU A 91 -4.07 11.24 23.20
CA LEU A 91 -5.27 12.08 23.33
C LEU A 91 -6.24 11.48 24.37
N GLU A 92 -6.43 10.16 24.39
CA GLU A 92 -7.25 9.46 25.38
C GLU A 92 -6.75 9.66 26.84
N GLN A 93 -5.48 10.05 27.05
CA GLN A 93 -4.97 10.38 28.38
C GLN A 93 -5.33 11.81 28.84
N GLY A 94 -5.60 12.72 27.90
CA GLY A 94 -5.91 14.12 28.18
C GLY A 94 -7.39 14.47 28.06
N GLU A 95 -8.16 13.67 27.33
CA GLU A 95 -9.57 13.93 27.05
C GLU A 95 -10.52 13.20 27.98
N SER A 96 -11.71 13.78 28.14
CA SER A 96 -12.75 13.26 29.05
C SER A 96 -13.48 12.05 28.47
N SER A 97 -13.52 11.92 27.13
CA SER A 97 -14.15 10.80 26.43
C SER A 97 -13.33 10.36 25.21
N ARG A 98 -13.48 9.08 24.85
CA ARG A 98 -12.87 8.53 23.63
C ARG A 98 -13.35 9.24 22.36
N GLN A 99 -14.61 9.67 22.34
CA GLN A 99 -15.20 10.32 21.17
C GLN A 99 -14.61 11.72 20.94
N ASP A 100 -14.27 12.44 22.01
CA ASP A 100 -13.56 13.72 21.92
C ASP A 100 -12.12 13.51 21.42
N ALA A 101 -11.44 12.47 21.90
CA ALA A 101 -10.10 12.09 21.42
C ALA A 101 -10.08 11.70 19.93
N GLU A 102 -11.09 10.97 19.45
CA GLU A 102 -11.25 10.62 18.04
C GLU A 102 -11.55 11.86 17.17
N THR A 103 -12.38 12.79 17.67
CA THR A 103 -12.68 14.06 16.98
C THR A 103 -11.42 14.93 16.85
N LEU A 104 -10.65 15.07 17.93
CA LEU A 104 -9.38 15.80 17.91
C LEU A 104 -8.34 15.15 17.00
N LEU A 105 -8.30 13.81 16.98
CA LEU A 105 -7.45 13.08 16.05
C LEU A 105 -7.81 13.45 14.60
N GLU A 106 -9.09 13.47 14.22
CA GLU A 106 -9.52 13.86 12.88
C GLU A 106 -9.08 15.29 12.52
N ILE A 107 -9.30 16.26 13.41
CA ILE A 107 -8.87 17.65 13.22
C ILE A 107 -7.35 17.75 12.98
N ILE A 108 -6.56 17.02 13.78
CA ILE A 108 -5.10 16.97 13.62
C ILE A 108 -4.72 16.34 12.28
N MET A 109 -5.41 15.28 11.86
CA MET A 109 -5.11 14.58 10.61
C MET A 109 -5.44 15.42 9.38
N GLU A 110 -6.52 16.19 9.41
CA GLU A 110 -6.95 17.09 8.32
C GLU A 110 -6.04 18.32 8.21
N THR A 111 -5.48 18.78 9.32
CA THR A 111 -4.61 19.96 9.35
C THR A 111 -3.15 19.59 9.09
N SER A 112 -2.61 19.96 7.93
CA SER A 112 -1.25 19.59 7.51
C SER A 112 -0.16 19.96 8.51
N LEU A 113 -0.20 21.20 9.02
CA LEU A 113 0.77 21.71 9.98
C LEU A 113 0.75 20.93 11.30
N LEU A 114 -0.44 20.63 11.83
CA LEU A 114 -0.59 19.88 13.07
C LEU A 114 -0.12 18.44 12.89
N ARG A 115 -0.54 17.78 11.81
CA ARG A 115 -0.08 16.43 11.46
C ARG A 115 1.44 16.35 11.36
N ASP A 116 2.07 17.30 10.68
CA ASP A 116 3.53 17.31 10.49
C ASP A 116 4.28 17.56 11.80
N ALA A 117 3.79 18.47 12.64
CA ALA A 117 4.33 18.70 13.97
C ALA A 117 4.20 17.43 14.82
N MET A 118 3.00 16.86 14.90
CA MET A 118 2.73 15.65 15.68
C MET A 118 3.54 14.44 15.19
N HIS A 119 3.72 14.27 13.89
CA HIS A 119 4.54 13.19 13.33
C HIS A 119 6.02 13.28 13.77
N ARG A 120 6.56 14.48 14.00
CA ARG A 120 7.95 14.66 14.47
C ARG A 120 8.12 14.21 15.93
N TYR A 121 7.13 14.50 16.78
CA TYR A 121 7.25 14.29 18.23
C TYR A 121 6.62 12.99 18.75
N ILE A 122 5.66 12.40 18.01
CA ILE A 122 4.90 11.23 18.49
C ILE A 122 5.43 9.92 17.93
N VAL A 123 5.87 9.88 16.68
CA VAL A 123 6.32 8.63 16.06
C VAL A 123 7.63 8.16 16.70
N PRO A 124 7.72 6.90 17.21
CA PRO A 124 8.97 6.39 17.78
C PRO A 124 10.12 6.34 16.77
N GLU A 125 11.34 6.70 17.20
CA GLU A 125 12.54 6.69 16.34
C GLU A 125 12.79 5.32 15.68
N LYS A 126 12.47 4.21 16.37
CA LYS A 126 12.56 2.86 15.81
C LYS A 126 11.67 2.68 14.56
N VAL A 127 10.49 3.30 14.54
CA VAL A 127 9.56 3.26 13.39
C VAL A 127 10.03 4.21 12.28
N LYS A 128 10.53 5.40 12.64
CA LYS A 128 11.11 6.35 11.68
C LYS A 128 12.28 5.72 10.90
N ASN A 129 13.16 4.99 11.59
CA ASN A 129 14.34 4.37 11.00
C ASN A 129 14.05 3.06 10.25
N LYS A 130 13.15 2.21 10.77
CA LYS A 130 12.83 0.90 10.16
C LYS A 130 12.07 1.01 8.83
N TYR A 131 11.31 2.08 8.64
CA TYR A 131 10.48 2.29 7.45
C TYR A 131 10.94 3.48 6.61
N LYS A 132 12.21 3.92 6.71
CA LYS A 132 12.75 4.97 5.81
C LYS A 132 12.41 4.61 4.36
N VAL A 133 11.66 5.50 3.72
CA VAL A 133 11.37 5.41 2.29
C VAL A 133 12.67 5.81 1.61
N PHE A 134 13.28 4.88 0.87
CA PHE A 134 14.37 5.21 -0.03
C PHE A 134 13.74 5.87 -1.25
N TYR A 135 14.07 7.13 -1.48
CA TYR A 135 13.88 7.78 -2.77
C TYR A 135 15.18 7.55 -3.54
N PHE A 136 15.09 6.89 -4.68
CA PHE A 136 16.13 6.92 -5.72
C PHE A 136 15.67 7.87 -6.82
#